data_AF-A0A1J3HC23-F1
#
_entry.id   AF-A0A1J3HC23-F1
#
_cell.length_a   1.000
_cell.length_b   1.000
_cell.length_c   1.000
_cell.angle_alpha   90.00
_cell.angle_beta   90.00
_cell.angle_gamma   90.00
#
_symmetry.space_group_name_H-M   'P 1'
#
loop_
_entity.id
_entity.type
_entity.pdbx_description
1 polymer ?
#
loop_
_entity_poly.entity_id
_entity_poly.type
_entity_poly.pdbx_seq_one_letter_code
_entity_poly.pdbx_strand_id
1 'polypeptide(L)'
;WKQRILINAPEICDVLEHAKGTRALSGISFDIFGIDKVSISKKAFKKMPNLRFLRVYKSKDGGKDVLRIPKKMEFPCRHLR
;
A
#
# COMPACT_ATOMS: atom_id res chain seq x y z
N TRP A 1 -11.78 -2.30 -18.35
CA TRP A 1 -10.37 -2.17 -17.89
C TRP A 1 -10.18 -3.02 -16.64
N LYS A 2 -9.16 -3.88 -16.60
CA LYS A 2 -8.92 -4.81 -15.48
C LYS A 2 -8.15 -4.11 -14.36
N GLN A 3 -8.77 -3.96 -13.20
CA GLN A 3 -8.15 -3.43 -11.99
C GLN A 3 -7.15 -4.46 -11.44
N ARG A 4 -5.85 -4.10 -11.31
CA ARG A 4 -4.84 -4.97 -10.69
C ARG A 4 -4.72 -4.66 -9.20
N ILE A 5 -4.70 -5.72 -8.40
CA ILE A 5 -4.46 -5.69 -6.97
C ILE A 5 -3.15 -6.46 -6.72
N LEU A 6 -2.19 -5.81 -6.06
CA LEU A 6 -0.96 -6.47 -5.63
C LEU A 6 -1.19 -7.14 -4.27
N ILE A 7 -0.85 -8.42 -4.15
CA ILE A 7 -1.00 -9.19 -2.90
C ILE A 7 0.29 -9.86 -2.43
N ASN A 8 1.28 -9.99 -3.33
CA ASN A 8 2.52 -10.69 -3.05
C ASN A 8 3.49 -9.79 -2.27
N ALA A 9 3.80 -10.14 -1.02
CA ALA A 9 4.58 -9.28 -0.12
C ALA A 9 5.96 -8.85 -0.67
N PRO A 10 6.79 -9.75 -1.25
CA PRO A 10 8.07 -9.34 -1.86
C PRO A 10 7.90 -8.36 -3.02
N GLU A 11 6.88 -8.56 -3.87
CA GLU A 11 6.57 -7.65 -4.97
C GLU A 11 6.08 -6.29 -4.44
N ILE A 12 5.29 -6.29 -3.37
CA ILE A 12 4.83 -5.06 -2.71
C ILE A 12 6.02 -4.29 -2.13
N CYS A 13 6.97 -4.96 -1.47
CA CYS A 13 8.18 -4.33 -0.97
C CYS A 13 8.98 -3.66 -2.12
N ASP A 14 9.29 -4.40 -3.20
CA ASP A 14 10.01 -3.84 -4.35
C ASP A 14 9.29 -2.64 -4.98
N VAL A 15 7.95 -2.75 -5.12
CA VAL A 15 7.11 -1.67 -5.66
C VAL A 15 7.12 -0.42 -4.78
N LEU A 16 6.99 -0.58 -3.47
CA LEU A 16 6.92 0.53 -2.53
C LEU A 16 8.29 1.16 -2.25
N GLU A 17 9.34 0.36 -2.13
CA GLU A 17 10.71 0.80 -1.84
C GLU A 17 11.29 1.60 -3.02
N HIS A 18 11.14 1.09 -4.24
CA HIS A 18 11.71 1.70 -5.44
C HIS A 18 10.73 2.58 -6.22
N ALA A 19 9.53 2.83 -5.68
CA ALA A 19 8.46 3.57 -6.35
C ALA A 19 8.20 3.06 -7.79
N LYS A 20 8.21 1.72 -7.97
CA LYS A 20 8.02 1.02 -9.26
C LYS A 20 6.54 0.77 -9.61
N GLY A 21 5.62 1.27 -8.79
CA GLY A 21 4.20 1.15 -9.06
C GLY A 21 3.78 1.73 -10.40
N THR A 22 2.64 1.29 -10.93
CA THR A 22 2.15 1.69 -12.25
C THR A 22 0.71 2.20 -12.18
N ARG A 23 0.25 2.88 -13.26
CA ARG A 23 -1.15 3.30 -13.41
C ARG A 23 -2.13 2.13 -13.45
N ALA A 24 -1.67 0.90 -13.67
CA ALA A 24 -2.53 -0.28 -13.68
C ALA A 24 -2.90 -0.75 -12.26
N LEU A 25 -2.11 -0.37 -11.25
CA LEU A 25 -2.37 -0.73 -9.86
C LEU A 25 -3.51 0.11 -9.31
N SER A 26 -4.55 -0.61 -8.90
CA SER A 26 -5.77 -0.05 -8.30
C SER A 26 -5.87 -0.36 -6.81
N GLY A 27 -5.15 -1.38 -6.34
CA GLY A 27 -5.13 -1.78 -4.94
C GLY A 27 -3.83 -2.47 -4.54
N ILE A 28 -3.50 -2.36 -3.26
CA ILE A 28 -2.44 -3.12 -2.62
C ILE A 28 -3.03 -3.77 -1.36
N SER A 29 -2.81 -5.07 -1.19
CA SER A 29 -3.16 -5.82 0.00
C SER A 29 -1.89 -6.44 0.57
N PHE A 30 -1.29 -5.76 1.54
CA PHE A 30 0.01 -6.05 2.07
C PHE A 30 -0.09 -6.82 3.39
N ASP A 31 0.23 -8.11 3.33
CA ASP A 31 0.49 -8.91 4.52
C ASP A 31 1.90 -8.61 5.04
N ILE A 32 1.97 -8.09 6.26
CA ILE A 32 3.23 -7.72 6.93
C ILE A 32 3.68 -8.79 7.93
N PHE A 33 3.11 -10.00 7.88
CA PHE A 33 3.58 -11.11 8.68
C PHE A 33 5.07 -11.37 8.43
N GLY A 34 5.86 -11.48 9.51
CA GLY A 34 7.32 -11.62 9.45
C GLY A 34 8.09 -10.33 9.18
N ILE A 35 7.42 -9.18 9.06
CA ILE A 35 8.05 -7.86 8.90
C ILE A 35 7.95 -7.09 10.22
N ASP A 36 9.09 -6.78 10.84
CA ASP A 36 9.17 -6.04 12.11
C ASP A 36 8.58 -4.61 12.01
N LYS A 37 8.92 -3.90 10.92
CA LYS A 37 8.52 -2.52 10.72
C LYS A 37 8.35 -2.17 9.25
N VAL A 38 7.21 -1.57 8.93
CA VAL A 38 6.91 -1.03 7.59
C VAL A 38 6.83 0.49 7.64
N SER A 39 7.63 1.15 6.81
CA SER A 39 7.62 2.61 6.64
C SER A 39 7.46 2.94 5.16
N ILE A 40 6.30 3.49 4.78
CA ILE A 40 5.98 3.79 3.38
C ILE A 40 6.11 5.29 3.12
N SER A 41 7.00 5.66 2.20
CA SER A 41 7.16 7.04 1.77
C SER A 41 5.99 7.49 0.89
N LYS A 42 5.57 8.76 1.01
CA LYS A 42 4.61 9.37 0.08
C LYS A 42 5.06 9.24 -1.39
N LYS A 43 6.37 9.22 -1.64
CA LYS A 43 6.95 9.08 -2.99
C LYS A 43 6.66 7.71 -3.61
N ALA A 44 6.43 6.67 -2.81
CA ALA A 44 6.13 5.32 -3.29
C ALA A 44 4.91 5.30 -4.24
N PHE A 45 3.91 6.14 -3.94
CA PHE A 45 2.65 6.19 -4.69
C PHE A 45 2.67 7.13 -5.90
N LYS A 46 3.77 7.85 -6.15
CA LYS A 46 3.82 8.89 -7.20
C LYS A 46 3.48 8.36 -8.60
N LYS A 47 3.82 7.10 -8.89
CA LYS A 47 3.54 6.43 -10.18
C LYS A 47 2.25 5.60 -10.19
N MET A 48 1.44 5.66 -9.12
CA MET A 48 0.20 4.90 -8.96
C MET A 48 -1.03 5.82 -8.84
N PRO A 49 -1.33 6.69 -9.84
CA PRO A 49 -2.43 7.65 -9.75
C PRO A 49 -3.82 6.98 -9.66
N ASN A 50 -3.92 5.71 -10.03
CA ASN A 50 -5.17 4.94 -9.96
C ASN A 50 -5.31 4.12 -8.68
N LEU A 51 -4.33 4.18 -7.77
CA LEU A 51 -4.40 3.45 -6.50
C LEU A 51 -5.59 3.96 -5.68
N ARG A 52 -6.53 3.05 -5.41
CA ARG A 52 -7.79 3.36 -4.72
C ARG A 52 -7.76 2.92 -3.27
N PHE A 53 -7.08 1.82 -2.97
CA PHE A 53 -6.99 1.28 -1.63
C PHE A 53 -5.61 0.70 -1.34
N LEU A 54 -5.19 0.86 -0.09
CA LEU A 54 -4.04 0.21 0.50
C LEU A 54 -4.54 -0.48 1.77
N ARG A 55 -4.57 -1.81 1.75
CA ARG A 55 -4.85 -2.63 2.93
C ARG A 55 -3.52 -3.12 3.46
N VAL A 56 -3.20 -2.78 4.71
CA VAL A 56 -2.06 -3.36 5.42
C VAL A 56 -2.64 -4.18 6.56
N TYR A 57 -2.26 -5.45 6.62
CA TYR A 57 -2.74 -6.39 7.62
C TYR A 57 -1.66 -7.40 7.94
N LYS A 58 -1.82 -8.14 9.01
CA LYS A 58 -0.91 -9.20 9.41
C LYS A 58 -1.73 -10.48 9.48
N SER A 59 -1.36 -11.49 8.71
CA SER A 59 -2.13 -12.75 8.67
C SER A 59 -1.96 -13.61 9.93
N LYS A 60 -0.91 -13.40 10.74
CA LYS A 60 -0.70 -14.08 12.04
C LYS A 60 -0.02 -13.21 13.13
N ASP A 61 -0.38 -13.54 14.36
CA ASP A 61 0.07 -13.09 15.71
C ASP A 61 -0.50 -11.81 16.34
N GLY A 62 -1.16 -12.04 17.48
CA GLY A 62 -1.83 -11.10 18.38
C GLY A 62 -0.91 -10.14 19.15
N GLY A 63 0.02 -9.51 18.44
CA GLY A 63 0.83 -8.40 18.94
C GLY A 63 0.24 -7.03 18.57
N LYS A 64 0.56 -5.99 19.35
CA LYS A 64 0.21 -4.59 19.04
C LYS A 64 1.10 -4.07 17.90
N ASP A 65 0.65 -4.25 16.66
CA ASP A 65 1.34 -3.70 15.49
C ASP A 65 0.97 -2.23 15.27
N VAL A 66 1.97 -1.36 15.05
CA VAL A 66 1.77 0.09 14.82
C VAL A 66 2.07 0.44 13.36
N LEU A 67 1.02 0.55 12.54
CA LEU A 67 1.14 1.14 11.20
C LEU A 67 1.33 2.66 11.32
N ARG A 68 2.52 3.17 10.96
CA ARG A 68 2.78 4.62 10.94
C ARG A 68 2.33 5.25 9.63
N ILE A 69 1.14 5.86 9.65
CA ILE A 69 0.66 6.72 8.56
C ILE A 69 1.29 8.12 8.70
N PRO A 70 1.96 8.65 7.66
CA PRO A 70 2.51 10.01 7.71
C PRO A 70 1.40 11.05 7.90
N LYS A 71 1.61 12.03 8.80
CA LYS A 71 0.67 13.13 9.07
C LYS A 71 0.21 13.92 7.83
N LYS A 72 0.98 13.91 6.73
CA LYS A 72 0.69 14.65 5.48
C LYS A 72 0.05 13.78 4.37
N MET A 73 -0.62 12.70 4.77
CA MET A 73 -1.36 11.85 3.84
C MET A 73 -2.80 12.36 3.74
N GLU A 74 -3.15 12.96 2.60
CA GLU A 74 -4.52 13.35 2.26
C GLU A 74 -5.15 12.21 1.46
N PHE A 75 -6.33 11.73 1.87
CA PHE A 75 -7.11 10.82 1.05
C PHE A 75 -7.85 11.62 -0.03
N PRO A 76 -7.81 11.19 -1.30
CA PRO A 76 -8.62 11.84 -2.31
C PRO A 76 -10.10 11.64 -1.98
N CYS A 77 -10.80 12.74 -1.67
CA CYS A 77 -12.26 12.77 -1.61
C CYS A 77 -12.79 12.34 -2.98
N ARG A 78 -13.20 11.08 -3.10
CA ARG A 78 -14.01 10.65 -4.23
C ARG A 78 -15.41 11.15 -3.95
N HIS A 79 -15.76 12.28 -4.56
CA HIS A 79 -17.15 12.58 -4.81
C HIS A 79 -17.73 11.37 -5.55
N LEU A 80 -18.56 10.59 -4.86
CA LEU A 80 -19.40 9.59 -5.49
C LEU A 80 -20.28 10.34 -6.48
N ARG A 81 -19.98 10.20 -7.77
CA ARG A 81 -20.92 10.46 -8.85
C ARG A 81 -21.56 9.13 -9.23
#